data_AF-A0A1V2NS64-F1
#
_entry.id   AF-A0A1V2NS64-F1
#
_cell.length_a   1.000
_cell.length_b   1.000
_cell.length_c   1.000
_cell.angle_alpha   90.00
_cell.angle_beta   90.00
_cell.angle_gamma   90.00
#
_symmetry.space_group_name_H-M   'P 1'
#
loop_
_entity.id
_entity.type
_entity.pdbx_description
1 polymer ?
#
loop_
_entity_poly.entity_id
_entity_poly.type
_entity_poly.pdbx_seq_one_letter_code
_entity_poly.pdbx_strand_id
1 'polypeptide(L)'
;MRSEPQTVGALRTTVGAAATIQGVYGTHGNLELLACDERDGLWVFWFNSDAPGSAPSGGVQPGRWSEGLAFARGMRFVQAQILQSALGPDHLEVLALDARGTLQSWYWAPEAGFRRRATDVGQGVRRFAAEHDDGVLRVVVDADSISTRVSDATGYPVRSWRQRAATPWERASLELGAHAHETLVRAGVDEREITPGTARSARSTRDGGTDELTWRGTDGVLRHVGVPWGA
;
A
#
# COMPACT_ATOMS: atom_id res chain seq x y z
N MET A 1 -12.39 -0.93 22.35
CA MET A 1 -11.84 -2.29 22.56
C MET A 1 -11.03 -2.64 21.32
N ARG A 2 -9.78 -3.10 21.47
CA ARG A 2 -8.90 -3.44 20.35
C ARG A 2 -9.47 -4.66 19.60
N SER A 3 -9.26 -4.72 18.29
CA SER A 3 -9.49 -5.94 17.51
C SER A 3 -8.35 -6.95 17.73
N GLU A 4 -8.67 -8.25 17.74
CA GLU A 4 -7.63 -9.29 17.70
C GLU A 4 -6.85 -9.21 16.38
N PRO A 5 -5.53 -9.47 16.37
CA PRO A 5 -4.75 -9.58 15.14
C PRO A 5 -5.39 -10.55 14.14
N GLN A 6 -5.53 -10.11 12.90
CA GLN A 6 -6.06 -10.91 11.80
C GLN A 6 -4.95 -11.25 10.81
N THR A 7 -5.06 -12.42 10.19
CA THR A 7 -4.25 -12.76 9.00
C THR A 7 -4.85 -12.08 7.79
N VAL A 8 -4.01 -11.47 6.95
CA VAL A 8 -4.43 -10.85 5.68
C VAL A 8 -4.44 -11.90 4.58
N GLY A 9 -5.63 -12.15 4.02
CA GLY A 9 -5.84 -13.15 2.97
C GLY A 9 -5.46 -14.58 3.39
N ALA A 10 -5.23 -15.46 2.41
CA ALA A 10 -4.69 -16.80 2.66
C ALA A 10 -3.23 -16.74 3.13
N LEU A 11 -2.70 -17.85 3.69
CA LEU A 11 -1.28 -18.02 4.02
C LEU A 11 -0.42 -17.83 2.75
N ARG A 12 0.04 -16.61 2.52
CA ARG A 12 0.84 -16.20 1.36
C ARG A 12 2.16 -15.61 1.84
N THR A 13 3.26 -16.19 1.37
CA THR A 13 4.58 -15.62 1.62
C THR A 13 4.78 -14.42 0.70
N THR A 14 5.03 -13.26 1.31
CA THR A 14 5.31 -12.01 0.60
C THR A 14 6.63 -11.43 1.11
N VAL A 15 7.20 -10.46 0.40
CA VAL A 15 8.49 -9.84 0.75
C VAL A 15 8.36 -8.34 0.90
N GLY A 16 9.30 -7.75 1.63
CA GLY A 16 9.27 -6.33 1.96
C GLY A 16 8.09 -5.94 2.85
N ALA A 17 7.93 -4.63 3.02
CA ALA A 17 6.78 -4.06 3.69
C ALA A 17 5.56 -4.04 2.76
N ALA A 18 4.40 -4.40 3.30
CA ALA A 18 3.14 -4.19 2.61
C ALA A 18 2.75 -2.70 2.70
N ALA A 19 2.19 -2.13 1.64
CA ALA A 19 1.60 -0.81 1.68
C ALA A 19 0.11 -0.92 1.98
N THR A 20 -0.41 -0.04 2.84
CA THR A 20 -1.82 -0.04 3.22
C THR A 20 -2.38 1.36 3.09
N ILE A 21 -3.59 1.49 2.55
CA ILE A 21 -4.35 2.73 2.47
C ILE A 21 -5.81 2.48 2.83
N GLN A 22 -6.48 3.55 3.25
CA GLN A 22 -7.93 3.61 3.22
C GLN A 22 -8.38 4.05 1.82
N GLY A 23 -9.04 3.15 1.09
CA GLY A 23 -9.70 3.46 -0.16
C GLY A 23 -11.10 4.04 0.07
N VAL A 24 -11.78 4.37 -1.02
CA VAL A 24 -13.17 4.88 -0.98
C VAL A 24 -14.19 3.91 -1.59
N TYR A 25 -13.77 2.67 -1.86
CA TYR A 25 -14.65 1.59 -2.32
C TYR A 25 -15.60 1.10 -1.23
N GLY A 26 -16.90 0.99 -1.50
CA GLY A 26 -17.92 0.59 -0.53
C GLY A 26 -18.50 1.77 0.26
N THR A 27 -19.32 1.52 1.28
CA THR A 27 -19.99 2.60 2.03
C THR A 27 -19.04 3.32 2.97
N HIS A 28 -18.10 2.59 3.58
CA HIS A 28 -17.11 3.15 4.51
C HIS A 28 -15.69 3.21 3.95
N GLY A 29 -15.51 2.75 2.70
CA GLY A 29 -14.20 2.57 2.09
C GLY A 29 -13.52 1.29 2.58
N ASN A 30 -13.00 0.49 1.66
CA ASN A 30 -12.17 -0.66 2.02
C ASN A 30 -10.77 -0.23 2.47
N LEU A 31 -10.14 -1.03 3.33
CA LEU A 31 -8.68 -0.95 3.46
C LEU A 31 -8.06 -1.75 2.34
N GLU A 32 -7.21 -1.09 1.56
CA GLU A 32 -6.48 -1.73 0.47
C GLU A 32 -5.05 -2.00 0.94
N LEU A 33 -4.57 -3.22 0.72
CA LEU A 33 -3.22 -3.65 1.05
C LEU A 33 -2.53 -4.20 -0.19
N LEU A 34 -1.32 -3.70 -0.47
CA LEU A 34 -0.48 -4.18 -1.56
C LEU A 34 0.80 -4.81 -1.01
N ALA A 35 1.15 -6.00 -1.49
CA ALA A 35 2.36 -6.70 -1.11
C ALA A 35 3.08 -7.30 -2.32
N CYS A 36 4.42 -7.35 -2.25
CA CYS A 36 5.23 -8.06 -3.23
C CYS A 36 5.19 -9.56 -2.93
N ASP A 37 4.88 -10.39 -3.92
CA ASP A 37 4.99 -11.84 -3.78
C ASP A 37 6.46 -12.25 -3.60
N GLU A 38 6.72 -13.30 -2.81
CA GLU A 38 8.08 -13.80 -2.62
C GLU A 38 8.71 -14.34 -3.90
N ARG A 39 7.90 -14.87 -4.83
CA ARG A 39 8.35 -15.46 -6.09
C ARG A 39 8.25 -14.44 -7.20
N ASP A 40 7.03 -14.00 -7.53
CA ASP A 40 6.77 -13.08 -8.63
C ASP A 40 5.43 -12.33 -8.54
N GLY A 41 5.42 -11.12 -9.07
CA GLY A 41 4.26 -10.25 -9.14
C GLY A 41 3.91 -9.59 -7.81
N LEU A 42 2.66 -9.17 -7.75
CA LEU A 42 2.10 -8.38 -6.66
C LEU A 42 0.74 -8.97 -6.27
N TRP A 43 0.40 -8.80 -5.00
CA TRP A 43 -0.92 -9.10 -4.48
C TRP A 43 -1.56 -7.82 -3.97
N VAL A 44 -2.80 -7.58 -4.38
CA VAL A 44 -3.69 -6.65 -3.67
C VAL A 44 -4.68 -7.44 -2.82
N PHE A 45 -4.96 -6.96 -1.63
CA PHE A 45 -6.00 -7.46 -0.73
C PHE A 45 -6.87 -6.29 -0.32
N TRP A 46 -8.16 -6.53 -0.08
CA TRP A 46 -9.05 -5.53 0.47
C TRP A 46 -9.77 -6.06 1.71
N PHE A 47 -9.90 -5.22 2.73
CA PHE A 47 -10.73 -5.49 3.90
C PHE A 47 -12.07 -4.81 3.72
N ASN A 48 -13.16 -5.57 3.88
CA ASN A 48 -14.49 -4.98 3.89
C ASN A 48 -14.73 -4.30 5.25
N SER A 49 -14.63 -2.97 5.26
CA SER A 49 -14.80 -2.12 6.44
C SER A 49 -16.26 -1.79 6.78
N ASP A 50 -17.24 -2.33 6.04
CA ASP A 50 -18.65 -2.04 6.30
C ASP A 50 -19.11 -2.62 7.64
N ALA A 51 -20.25 -2.11 8.13
CA ALA A 51 -20.80 -2.53 9.41
C ALA A 51 -21.25 -4.01 9.37
N PRO A 52 -21.16 -4.75 10.50
CA PRO A 52 -21.69 -6.10 10.60
C PRO A 52 -23.16 -6.18 10.17
N GLY A 53 -23.51 -7.16 9.33
CA GLY A 53 -24.86 -7.32 8.77
C GLY A 53 -25.11 -6.57 7.45
N SER A 54 -24.15 -5.77 6.98
CA SER A 54 -24.20 -5.18 5.64
C SER A 54 -24.05 -6.27 4.57
N ALA A 55 -24.57 -6.00 3.37
CA ALA A 55 -24.38 -6.91 2.24
C ALA A 55 -22.89 -7.03 1.89
N PRO A 56 -22.43 -8.20 1.40
CA PRO A 56 -21.05 -8.35 0.96
C PRO A 56 -20.70 -7.36 -0.16
N SER A 57 -19.55 -6.70 -0.04
CA SER A 57 -18.99 -5.82 -1.07
C SER A 57 -17.72 -6.44 -1.65
N GLY A 58 -17.55 -6.39 -2.97
CA GLY A 58 -16.41 -7.02 -3.66
C GLY A 58 -16.29 -8.53 -3.39
N GLY A 59 -17.39 -9.21 -3.08
CA GLY A 59 -17.43 -10.64 -2.71
C GLY A 59 -16.93 -10.97 -1.30
N VAL A 60 -16.66 -9.98 -0.46
CA VAL A 60 -16.08 -10.16 0.88
C VAL A 60 -17.10 -9.77 1.95
N GLN A 61 -17.24 -10.60 2.99
CA GLN A 61 -18.11 -10.31 4.13
C GLN A 61 -17.56 -9.14 4.96
N PRO A 62 -18.43 -8.29 5.56
CA PRO A 62 -18.00 -7.26 6.50
C PRO A 62 -17.07 -7.80 7.59
N GLY A 63 -16.00 -7.08 7.89
CA GLY A 63 -15.01 -7.47 8.89
C GLY A 63 -14.04 -8.58 8.45
N ARG A 64 -13.92 -8.84 7.14
CA ARG A 64 -13.00 -9.84 6.57
C ARG A 64 -12.11 -9.25 5.49
N TRP A 65 -10.93 -9.86 5.35
CA TRP A 65 -10.05 -9.66 4.21
C TRP A 65 -10.49 -10.53 3.01
N SER A 66 -10.26 -10.03 1.81
CA SER A 66 -10.31 -10.81 0.57
C SER A 66 -9.24 -11.91 0.54
N GLU A 67 -9.43 -12.93 -0.30
CA GLU A 67 -8.38 -13.91 -0.64
C GLU A 67 -7.19 -13.32 -1.43
N GLY A 68 -7.35 -12.10 -1.92
CA GLY A 68 -6.36 -11.36 -2.68
C GLY A 68 -6.42 -11.61 -4.19
N LEU A 69 -6.00 -10.59 -4.95
CA LEU A 69 -5.88 -10.64 -6.40
C LEU A 69 -4.40 -10.49 -6.80
N ALA A 70 -3.88 -11.49 -7.51
CA ALA A 70 -2.53 -11.47 -8.05
C ALA A 70 -2.47 -10.73 -9.40
N PHE A 71 -1.43 -9.94 -9.61
CA PHE A 71 -1.13 -9.28 -10.90
C PHE A 71 0.38 -9.10 -11.08
N ALA A 72 0.79 -8.57 -12.24
CA ALA A 72 2.19 -8.30 -12.58
C ALA A 72 3.13 -9.54 -12.51
N ARG A 73 2.60 -10.75 -12.77
CA ARG A 73 3.36 -12.01 -12.75
C ARG A 73 4.52 -12.01 -13.75
N GLY A 74 5.52 -12.85 -13.50
CA GLY A 74 6.74 -12.99 -14.30
C GLY A 74 7.87 -12.02 -13.92
N MET A 75 7.67 -11.18 -12.90
CA MET A 75 8.65 -10.21 -12.45
C MET A 75 8.74 -10.17 -10.93
N ARG A 76 9.97 -10.11 -10.39
CA ARG A 76 10.19 -9.98 -8.95
C ARG A 76 10.19 -8.52 -8.54
N PHE A 77 9.26 -8.14 -7.66
CA PHE A 77 9.22 -6.83 -7.02
C PHE A 77 9.83 -6.88 -5.61
N VAL A 78 10.45 -5.79 -5.19
CA VAL A 78 11.12 -5.66 -3.88
C VAL A 78 10.48 -4.60 -2.99
N GLN A 79 9.74 -3.67 -3.59
CA GLN A 79 8.96 -2.65 -2.88
C GLN A 79 7.76 -2.26 -3.74
N ALA A 80 6.61 -2.03 -3.12
CA ALA A 80 5.46 -1.47 -3.80
C ALA A 80 4.67 -0.53 -2.88
N GLN A 81 3.96 0.42 -3.48
CA GLN A 81 3.00 1.30 -2.80
C GLN A 81 1.71 1.39 -3.59
N ILE A 82 0.61 1.51 -2.87
CA ILE A 82 -0.72 1.75 -3.41
C ILE A 82 -1.23 3.09 -2.88
N LEU A 83 -1.93 3.85 -3.72
CA LEU A 83 -2.52 5.15 -3.36
C LEU A 83 -3.94 5.24 -3.94
N GLN A 84 -4.83 5.91 -3.23
CA GLN A 84 -6.15 6.26 -3.77
C GLN A 84 -5.98 7.38 -4.80
N SER A 85 -6.52 7.19 -6.00
CA SER A 85 -6.57 8.24 -7.01
C SER A 85 -7.72 9.20 -6.71
N ALA A 86 -7.51 10.48 -7.00
CA ALA A 86 -8.56 11.50 -6.96
C ALA A 86 -9.40 11.52 -8.25
N LEU A 87 -9.05 10.71 -9.26
CA LEU A 87 -9.65 10.73 -10.59
C LEU A 87 -10.94 9.88 -10.68
N GLY A 88 -11.34 9.27 -9.58
CA GLY A 88 -12.60 8.57 -9.42
C GLY A 88 -12.54 7.70 -8.17
N PRO A 89 -13.70 7.39 -7.55
CA PRO A 89 -13.73 6.61 -6.32
C PRO A 89 -13.05 5.25 -6.48
N ASP A 90 -13.16 4.72 -7.69
CA ASP A 90 -12.77 3.38 -8.02
C ASP A 90 -11.33 3.26 -8.55
N HIS A 91 -10.55 4.34 -8.58
CA HIS A 91 -9.23 4.33 -9.21
C HIS A 91 -8.11 4.24 -8.17
N LEU A 92 -7.21 3.28 -8.36
CA LEU A 92 -6.02 3.11 -7.53
C LEU A 92 -4.77 3.37 -8.37
N GLU A 93 -3.78 3.99 -7.75
CA GLU A 93 -2.43 4.13 -8.28
C GLU A 93 -1.52 3.11 -7.60
N VAL A 94 -0.69 2.42 -8.38
CA VAL A 94 0.30 1.48 -7.85
C VAL A 94 1.67 1.82 -8.41
N LEU A 95 2.65 1.93 -7.53
CA LEU A 95 4.05 2.01 -7.91
C LEU A 95 4.77 0.77 -7.40
N ALA A 96 5.60 0.17 -8.26
CA ALA A 96 6.27 -1.09 -7.94
C ALA A 96 7.71 -1.06 -8.43
N LEU A 97 8.64 -1.25 -7.50
CA LEU A 97 10.07 -1.33 -7.75
C LEU A 97 10.46 -2.79 -7.97
N ASP A 98 10.95 -3.09 -9.17
CA ASP A 98 11.46 -4.42 -9.46
C ASP A 98 12.88 -4.64 -8.89
N ALA A 99 13.29 -5.91 -8.81
CA ALA A 99 14.61 -6.28 -8.29
C ALA A 99 15.78 -5.79 -9.15
N ARG A 100 15.53 -5.24 -10.35
CA ARG A 100 16.54 -4.65 -11.25
C ARG A 100 16.65 -3.14 -11.09
N GLY A 101 15.82 -2.53 -10.23
CA GLY A 101 15.81 -1.09 -9.99
C GLY A 101 14.91 -0.30 -10.95
N THR A 102 14.00 -0.95 -11.67
CA THR A 102 12.96 -0.25 -12.45
C THR A 102 11.77 0.08 -11.57
N LEU A 103 11.46 1.37 -11.42
CA LEU A 103 10.24 1.80 -10.73
C LEU A 103 9.11 1.97 -11.74
N GLN A 104 8.18 1.03 -11.71
CA GLN A 104 7.05 0.97 -12.61
C GLN A 104 5.84 1.73 -12.07
N SER A 105 4.99 2.20 -12.98
CA SER A 105 3.70 2.82 -12.67
C SER A 105 2.55 1.98 -13.20
N TRP A 106 1.57 1.73 -12.36
CA TRP A 106 0.40 0.91 -12.60
C TRP A 106 -0.85 1.64 -12.12
N TYR A 107 -2.01 1.26 -12.66
CA TYR A 107 -3.29 1.74 -12.18
C TYR A 107 -4.34 0.65 -12.21
N TRP A 108 -5.35 0.78 -11.35
CA TRP A 108 -6.58 -0.01 -11.41
C TRP A 108 -7.70 0.84 -12.03
N ALA A 109 -8.45 0.22 -12.92
CA ALA A 109 -9.75 0.72 -13.38
C ALA A 109 -10.75 -0.46 -13.41
N PRO A 110 -12.03 -0.25 -13.01
CA PRO A 110 -13.02 -1.32 -12.86
C PRO A 110 -13.14 -2.29 -14.03
N GLU A 111 -13.11 -1.80 -15.26
CA GLU A 111 -13.30 -2.63 -16.46
C GLU A 111 -12.07 -3.43 -16.86
N ALA A 112 -10.88 -2.96 -16.48
CA ALA A 112 -9.61 -3.42 -17.05
C ALA A 112 -8.68 -4.08 -16.03
N GLY A 113 -9.01 -3.94 -14.75
CA GLY A 113 -8.17 -4.35 -13.63
C GLY A 113 -6.84 -3.58 -13.56
N PHE A 114 -5.81 -4.21 -12.97
CA PHE A 114 -4.48 -3.59 -12.88
C PHE A 114 -3.76 -3.60 -14.23
N ARG A 115 -3.31 -2.43 -14.67
CA ARG A 115 -2.56 -2.26 -15.91
C ARG A 115 -1.28 -1.47 -15.68
N ARG A 116 -0.18 -1.97 -16.24
CA ARG A 116 1.10 -1.25 -16.29
C ARG A 116 1.00 -0.12 -17.31
N ARG A 117 1.53 1.05 -16.95
CA ARG A 117 1.72 2.16 -17.89
C ARG A 117 2.96 1.90 -18.74
N ALA A 118 3.00 2.49 -19.93
CA ALA A 118 4.15 2.37 -20.83
C ALA A 118 5.41 3.06 -20.27
N THR A 119 5.22 4.15 -19.53
CA THR A 119 6.30 4.97 -18.99
C THR A 119 6.62 4.60 -17.55
N ASP A 120 7.86 4.17 -17.31
CA ASP A 120 8.39 3.97 -15.97
C ASP A 120 8.66 5.32 -15.27
N VAL A 121 8.62 5.30 -13.94
CA VAL A 121 8.92 6.47 -13.10
C VAL A 121 10.42 6.75 -13.07
N GLY A 122 11.24 5.69 -13.09
CA GLY A 122 12.68 5.78 -13.03
C GLY A 122 13.39 4.43 -13.15
N GLN A 123 14.71 4.51 -13.31
CA GLN A 123 15.64 3.39 -13.44
C GLN A 123 16.75 3.54 -12.39
N GLY A 124 17.41 2.44 -12.02
CA GLY A 124 18.45 2.45 -10.98
C GLY A 124 17.93 2.84 -9.59
N VAL A 125 16.62 2.68 -9.36
CA VAL A 125 15.97 3.04 -8.10
C VAL A 125 16.28 1.98 -7.04
N ARG A 126 16.65 2.44 -5.85
CA ARG A 126 16.95 1.58 -4.68
C ARG A 126 15.80 1.54 -3.70
N ARG A 127 15.13 2.67 -3.50
CA ARG A 127 13.92 2.82 -2.70
C ARG A 127 13.13 4.04 -3.15
N PHE A 128 11.85 4.08 -2.80
CA PHE A 128 10.99 5.21 -3.11
C PHE A 128 9.94 5.47 -2.02
N ALA A 129 9.34 6.65 -2.07
CA ALA A 129 8.11 6.96 -1.33
C ALA A 129 7.25 7.85 -2.22
N ALA A 130 5.94 7.62 -2.22
CA ALA A 130 5.00 8.34 -3.05
C ALA A 130 3.85 8.89 -2.24
N GLU A 131 3.35 10.02 -2.73
CA GLU A 131 2.12 10.66 -2.29
C GLU A 131 1.28 11.02 -3.51
N HIS A 132 -0.03 11.09 -3.29
CA HIS A 132 -1.00 11.49 -4.29
C HIS A 132 -1.86 12.61 -3.70
N ASP A 133 -1.93 13.73 -4.40
CA ASP A 133 -2.68 14.91 -3.96
C ASP A 133 -3.30 15.58 -5.19
N ASP A 134 -4.63 15.71 -5.19
CA ASP A 134 -5.43 16.32 -6.27
C ASP A 134 -5.01 15.91 -7.70
N GLY A 135 -4.86 14.60 -7.90
CA GLY A 135 -4.46 14.02 -9.19
C GLY A 135 -2.96 14.06 -9.48
N VAL A 136 -2.16 14.76 -8.67
CA VAL A 136 -0.70 14.86 -8.80
C VAL A 136 -0.02 13.75 -8.01
N LEU A 137 0.74 12.91 -8.72
CA LEU A 137 1.67 11.95 -8.10
C LEU A 137 3.02 12.61 -7.89
N ARG A 138 3.51 12.57 -6.64
CA ARG A 138 4.89 12.94 -6.30
C ARG A 138 5.59 11.71 -5.74
N VAL A 139 6.75 11.41 -6.31
CA VAL A 139 7.51 10.20 -5.98
C VAL A 139 8.94 10.61 -5.66
N VAL A 140 9.31 10.49 -4.40
CA VAL A 140 10.69 10.65 -3.95
C VAL A 140 11.41 9.34 -4.26
N VAL A 141 12.51 9.45 -4.99
CA VAL A 141 13.28 8.33 -5.52
C VAL A 141 14.70 8.43 -5.01
N ASP A 142 15.19 7.38 -4.38
CA ASP A 142 16.60 7.19 -4.06
C ASP A 142 17.25 6.32 -5.15
N ALA A 143 18.08 6.95 -5.98
CA ALA A 143 18.90 6.31 -7.01
C ALA A 143 20.36 6.80 -6.82
N ASP A 144 21.08 7.19 -7.87
CA ASP A 144 22.41 7.82 -7.74
C ASP A 144 22.37 9.10 -6.89
N SER A 145 21.24 9.82 -6.95
CA SER A 145 20.92 10.94 -6.08
C SER A 145 19.43 10.96 -5.74
N ILE A 146 19.10 11.41 -4.52
CA ILE A 146 17.70 11.52 -4.11
C ILE A 146 17.05 12.71 -4.84
N SER A 147 15.98 12.41 -5.56
CA SER A 147 15.25 13.34 -6.41
C SER A 147 13.75 13.03 -6.39
N THR A 148 12.93 13.99 -6.81
CA THR A 148 11.47 13.86 -6.84
C THR A 148 11.01 13.79 -8.29
N ARG A 149 10.19 12.79 -8.62
CA ARG A 149 9.43 12.68 -9.87
C ARG A 149 8.01 13.18 -9.63
N VAL A 150 7.52 14.03 -10.52
CA VAL A 150 6.18 14.63 -10.43
C VAL A 150 5.43 14.35 -11.71
N SER A 151 4.18 13.89 -11.58
CA SER A 151 3.25 13.69 -12.69
C SER A 151 1.88 14.23 -12.32
N ASP A 152 1.35 15.12 -13.14
CA ASP A 152 -0.05 15.55 -13.03
C ASP A 152 -0.98 14.53 -13.70
N ALA A 153 -2.29 14.77 -13.62
CA ALA A 153 -3.31 13.88 -14.18
C ALA A 153 -3.64 14.17 -15.66
N THR A 154 -2.91 15.07 -16.31
CA THR A 154 -3.21 15.45 -17.71
C THR A 154 -2.98 14.26 -18.63
N GLY A 155 -4.02 13.85 -19.36
CA GLY A 155 -3.95 12.70 -20.26
C GLY A 155 -4.09 11.35 -19.57
N TYR A 156 -4.64 11.30 -18.35
CA TYR A 156 -4.93 10.05 -17.64
C TYR A 156 -5.65 9.02 -18.55
N PRO A 157 -5.26 7.74 -18.54
CA PRO A 157 -4.35 7.08 -17.59
C PRO A 157 -2.86 7.23 -17.91
N VAL A 158 -2.47 7.94 -18.97
CA VAL A 158 -1.05 8.17 -19.27
C VAL A 158 -0.45 9.10 -18.22
N ARG A 159 0.80 8.83 -17.82
CA ARG A 159 1.59 9.66 -16.90
C ARG A 159 2.89 10.06 -17.58
N SER A 160 3.27 11.33 -17.43
CA SER A 160 4.59 11.84 -17.79
C SER A 160 5.30 12.36 -16.55
N TRP A 161 6.62 12.17 -16.48
CA TRP A 161 7.38 12.42 -15.25
C TRP A 161 8.36 13.57 -15.43
N ARG A 162 8.24 14.59 -14.58
CA ARG A 162 9.21 15.67 -14.45
C ARG A 162 10.10 15.42 -13.23
N GLN A 163 11.41 15.56 -13.40
CA GLN A 163 12.37 15.40 -12.31
C GLN A 163 12.75 16.76 -11.71
N ARG A 164 12.87 16.80 -10.38
CA ARG A 164 13.51 17.91 -9.65
C ARG A 164 14.30 17.39 -8.46
N ALA A 165 15.13 18.25 -7.87
CA ALA A 165 15.79 17.94 -6.61
C ALA A 165 14.74 17.72 -5.50
N ALA A 166 14.97 16.71 -4.67
CA ALA A 166 14.12 16.45 -3.50
C ALA A 166 14.41 17.48 -2.40
N THR A 167 13.34 18.02 -1.80
CA THR A 167 13.42 18.88 -0.63
C THR A 167 13.87 18.08 0.61
N PRO A 168 14.25 18.74 1.72
CA PRO A 168 14.58 18.04 2.96
C PRO A 168 13.41 17.20 3.51
N TRP A 169 12.18 17.70 3.43
CA TRP A 169 11.00 16.99 3.90
C TRP A 169 10.65 15.79 3.00
N GLU A 170 10.85 15.92 1.68
CA GLU A 170 10.69 14.81 0.73
C GLU A 170 11.69 13.70 1.04
N ARG A 171 12.95 14.04 1.35
CA ARG A 171 13.97 13.05 1.71
C ARG A 171 13.59 12.27 2.97
N ALA A 172 12.98 12.94 3.95
CA ALA A 172 12.56 12.30 5.19
C ALA A 172 11.45 11.25 4.99
N SER A 173 10.64 11.36 3.92
CA SER A 173 9.58 10.38 3.65
C SER A 173 10.11 8.99 3.23
N LEU A 174 11.39 8.88 2.86
CA LEU A 174 12.02 7.58 2.57
C LEU A 174 12.27 6.72 3.82
N GLU A 175 12.14 7.30 5.02
CA GLU A 175 12.40 6.62 6.31
C GLU A 175 11.11 6.14 7.01
N LEU A 176 9.97 6.07 6.30
CA LEU A 176 8.68 5.69 6.85
C LEU A 176 8.66 4.23 7.35
N GLY A 177 8.43 4.03 8.67
CA GLY A 177 8.18 2.72 9.28
C GLY A 177 8.37 2.66 10.80
N ALA A 178 9.25 3.49 11.37
CA ALA A 178 9.57 3.43 12.81
C ALA A 178 8.34 3.66 13.71
N HIS A 179 7.51 4.64 13.39
CA HIS A 179 6.32 4.95 14.19
C HIS A 179 5.26 3.84 14.23
N ALA A 180 5.11 3.08 13.12
CA ALA A 180 4.17 1.97 13.07
C ALA A 180 4.62 0.81 13.95
N HIS A 181 5.93 0.54 14.02
CA HIS A 181 6.50 -0.48 14.90
C HIS A 181 6.25 -0.15 16.37
N GLU A 182 6.56 1.06 16.81
CA GLU A 182 6.31 1.51 18.19
C GLU A 182 4.83 1.42 18.55
N THR A 183 3.94 1.76 17.61
CA THR A 183 2.49 1.69 17.82
C THR A 183 2.00 0.25 17.94
N LEU A 184 2.55 -0.70 17.17
CA LEU A 184 2.26 -2.14 17.31
C LEU A 184 2.66 -2.68 18.69
N VAL A 185 3.87 -2.35 19.15
CA VAL A 185 4.37 -2.78 20.46
C VAL A 185 3.50 -2.19 21.58
N ARG A 186 3.17 -0.90 21.51
CA ARG A 186 2.24 -0.25 22.47
C ARG A 186 0.85 -0.86 22.43
N ALA A 187 0.38 -1.31 21.26
CA ALA A 187 -0.88 -2.01 21.12
C ALA A 187 -0.85 -3.43 21.71
N GLY A 188 0.32 -3.94 22.12
CA GLY A 188 0.50 -5.25 22.75
C GLY A 188 0.83 -6.38 21.77
N VAL A 189 1.36 -6.06 20.59
CA VAL A 189 1.98 -7.06 19.70
C VAL A 189 3.39 -7.35 20.21
N ASP A 190 3.74 -8.63 20.36
CA ASP A 190 5.09 -9.04 20.77
C ASP A 190 6.10 -8.61 19.69
N GLU A 191 7.07 -7.79 20.07
CA GLU A 191 8.11 -7.29 19.17
C GLU A 191 8.87 -8.42 18.47
N ARG A 192 9.03 -9.57 19.13
CA ARG A 192 9.72 -10.75 18.58
C ARG A 192 8.96 -11.41 17.44
N GLU A 193 7.67 -11.12 17.32
CA GLU A 193 6.84 -11.58 16.21
C GLU A 193 6.90 -10.64 15.01
N ILE A 194 7.46 -9.43 15.14
CA ILE A 194 7.48 -8.43 14.08
C ILE A 194 8.77 -8.55 13.26
N THR A 195 8.65 -8.82 11.96
CA THR A 195 9.80 -8.75 11.05
C THR A 195 10.26 -7.29 10.92
N PRO A 196 11.55 -6.98 11.18
CA PRO A 196 12.05 -5.61 11.15
C PRO A 196 11.76 -4.88 9.84
N GLY A 197 11.36 -3.62 9.92
CA GLY A 197 11.11 -2.76 8.76
C GLY A 197 9.80 -3.05 7.99
N THR A 198 9.00 -4.02 8.43
CA THR A 198 7.75 -4.39 7.72
C THR A 198 6.49 -3.70 8.24
N ALA A 199 6.55 -3.13 9.45
CA ALA A 199 5.42 -2.44 10.07
C ALA A 199 5.01 -1.19 9.27
N ARG A 200 3.72 -1.04 8.98
CA ARG A 200 3.10 0.14 8.35
C ARG A 200 1.80 0.50 9.06
N SER A 201 1.37 1.72 8.87
CA SER A 201 0.10 2.23 9.39
C SER A 201 -0.66 3.01 8.32
N ALA A 202 -1.98 2.91 8.36
CA ALA A 202 -2.90 3.75 7.61
C ALA A 202 -4.00 4.25 8.54
N ARG A 203 -4.51 5.46 8.31
CA ARG A 203 -5.68 5.96 9.03
C ARG A 203 -6.94 5.47 8.35
N SER A 204 -7.90 5.00 9.13
CA SER A 204 -9.24 4.61 8.68
C SER A 204 -10.30 5.38 9.44
N THR A 205 -11.40 5.68 8.76
CA THR A 205 -12.62 6.25 9.36
C THR A 205 -13.53 5.18 9.96
N ARG A 206 -13.18 3.89 9.81
CA ARG A 206 -13.92 2.75 10.39
C ARG A 206 -14.06 2.91 11.90
N ASP A 207 -15.24 2.57 12.42
CA ASP A 207 -15.58 2.61 13.86
C ASP A 207 -15.32 3.97 14.54
N GLY A 208 -15.44 5.08 13.81
CA GLY A 208 -15.20 6.43 14.34
C GLY A 208 -13.74 6.85 14.37
N GLY A 209 -12.84 6.07 13.76
CA GLY A 209 -11.43 6.39 13.62
C GLY A 209 -10.51 5.32 14.19
N THR A 210 -9.69 4.72 13.34
CA THR A 210 -8.68 3.72 13.73
C THR A 210 -7.36 3.96 13.02
N ASP A 211 -6.27 3.62 13.70
CA ASP A 211 -4.97 3.38 13.07
C ASP A 211 -4.89 1.90 12.71
N GLU A 212 -4.87 1.63 11.41
CA GLU A 212 -4.82 0.30 10.84
C GLU A 212 -3.35 -0.08 10.64
N LEU A 213 -2.87 -0.98 11.49
CA LEU A 213 -1.48 -1.40 11.55
C LEU A 213 -1.30 -2.71 10.81
N THR A 214 -0.30 -2.78 9.95
CA THR A 214 0.03 -3.99 9.17
C THR A 214 1.49 -4.34 9.32
N TRP A 215 1.81 -5.62 9.43
CA TRP A 215 3.18 -6.10 9.57
C TRP A 215 3.33 -7.52 9.06
N ARG A 216 4.57 -7.95 8.89
CA ARG A 216 4.91 -9.33 8.58
C ARG A 216 5.38 -10.02 9.86
N GLY A 217 4.78 -11.17 10.14
CA GLY A 217 5.27 -12.05 11.19
C GLY A 217 6.63 -12.66 10.86
N THR A 218 7.36 -13.15 11.85
CA THR A 218 8.60 -13.92 11.62
C THR A 218 8.35 -15.24 10.86
N ASP A 219 7.11 -15.70 10.81
CA ASP A 219 6.62 -16.81 9.97
C ASP A 219 6.35 -16.40 8.50
N GLY A 220 6.60 -15.14 8.14
CA GLY A 220 6.39 -14.61 6.80
C GLY A 220 4.94 -14.19 6.50
N VAL A 221 4.00 -14.39 7.42
CA VAL A 221 2.56 -14.12 7.20
C VAL A 221 2.24 -12.65 7.47
N LEU A 222 1.45 -12.04 6.57
CA LEU A 222 0.95 -10.69 6.76
C LEU A 222 -0.18 -10.65 7.80
N ARG A 223 -0.05 -9.73 8.75
CA ARG A 223 -1.00 -9.50 9.83
C ARG A 223 -1.50 -8.07 9.81
N HIS A 224 -2.69 -7.90 10.36
CA HIS A 224 -3.38 -6.62 10.47
C HIS A 224 -4.04 -6.50 11.83
N VAL A 225 -4.03 -5.29 12.41
CA VAL A 225 -4.84 -4.95 13.57
C VAL A 225 -5.27 -3.49 13.51
N GLY A 226 -6.55 -3.24 13.81
CA GLY A 226 -7.09 -1.89 13.96
C GLY A 226 -7.05 -1.44 15.41
N VAL A 227 -6.45 -0.27 15.65
CA VAL A 227 -6.34 0.38 16.96
C VAL A 227 -7.21 1.65 16.95
N PRO A 228 -8.25 1.75 17.78
CA PRO A 228 -9.09 2.95 17.86
C PRO A 228 -8.28 4.20 18.25
N TRP A 229 -8.65 5.36 17.71
CA TRP A 229 -8.05 6.62 18.14
C TRP A 229 -8.38 6.91 19.61
N GLY A 230 -7.36 7.25 20.41
CA GLY A 230 -7.52 7.57 21.83
C GLY A 230 -7.56 6.37 22.77
N ALA A 231 -7.17 5.17 22.30
CA ALA A 231 -6.95 3.99 23.13
C ALA A 231 -5.63 4.04 23.92
#